data_AF-A0A8H7RYM8-F1
#
_entry.id   AF-A0A8H7RYM8-F1
#
_cell.length_a   1.000
_cell.length_b   1.000
_cell.length_c   1.000
_cell.angle_alpha   90.00
_cell.angle_beta   90.00
_cell.angle_gamma   90.00
#
_symmetry.space_group_name_H-M   'P 1'
#
loop_
_entity.id
_entity.type
_entity.pdbx_description
1 polymer ?
#
loop_
_entity_poly.entity_id
_entity_poly.type
_entity_poly.pdbx_seq_one_letter_code
_entity_poly.pdbx_strand_id
1 'polypeptide(L)'
;MSYNNRTITTTTATATALSIHLCPEFGWTSNTSSQSSASNVVFGPGSVLKGFVRINTIPSSTNNQSSKPDRLSIIFHASESLLTTPKLDSKHQHEQFFGSQRVLWINKDGSIPLEEGTEYTFIIQLPMVQFPPSIEIDNFYRCRFRLSTYLEGPCSSHNNRLMIAESTFPINYMPHIESRINKELHQKEQRYILEKSIDDKKQQQQKFKVQLNALEYIAGDTISPLVYQPFSHRICMELIQEFNIHPQQQLQQNNSKAPKTFKRCIVNTENSLLMELPNDLIPSFSFGRMVSVNYKLRISFHNKEMCGISSLILSSLKSSSTIILPDIPIQIGTLAYGIKPSDELQIYTVFKSMFNKQQEPTASLQPLPVPKYISSIEYTDALPLYEDYELPSYQQVVSV
;
A
#
# COMPACT_ATOMS: atom_id res chain seq x y z
N MET A 1 -28.35 21.40 7.11
CA MET A 1 -27.73 20.16 6.61
C MET A 1 -26.80 19.64 7.71
N SER A 2 -27.10 18.48 8.28
CA SER A 2 -26.34 17.91 9.42
C SER A 2 -25.18 17.07 8.87
N TYR A 3 -23.94 17.55 9.00
CA TYR A 3 -22.75 16.78 8.66
C TYR A 3 -22.51 15.71 9.73
N ASN A 4 -22.69 14.44 9.36
CA ASN A 4 -22.31 13.30 10.19
C ASN A 4 -20.77 13.14 10.14
N ASN A 5 -20.07 13.81 11.06
CA ASN A 5 -18.63 13.66 11.25
C ASN A 5 -18.33 12.29 11.89
N ARG A 6 -18.12 11.26 11.07
CA ARG A 6 -17.62 9.96 11.53
C ARG A 6 -16.11 10.03 11.72
N THR A 7 -15.68 10.25 12.95
CA THR A 7 -14.29 10.08 13.37
C THR A 7 -13.95 8.59 13.41
N ILE A 8 -12.80 8.21 12.84
CA ILE A 8 -12.33 6.82 12.85
C ILE A 8 -11.46 6.62 14.09
N THR A 9 -11.87 5.72 14.99
CA THR A 9 -11.17 5.43 16.25
C THR A 9 -10.68 3.99 16.26
N THR A 10 -9.43 3.77 16.68
CA THR A 10 -8.86 2.44 16.90
C THR A 10 -8.51 2.30 18.37
N THR A 11 -9.13 1.36 19.09
CA THR A 11 -8.69 1.00 20.43
C THR A 11 -9.10 -0.43 20.76
N THR A 12 -8.13 -1.33 20.88
CA THR A 12 -8.23 -2.50 21.75
C THR A 12 -8.27 -1.99 23.20
N ALA A 13 -9.29 -2.41 23.95
CA ALA A 13 -9.67 -1.85 25.26
C ALA A 13 -8.61 -2.01 26.37
N THR A 14 -7.67 -1.08 26.41
CA THR A 14 -7.15 -0.47 27.63
C THR A 14 -7.33 1.03 27.46
N ALA A 15 -7.79 1.76 28.49
CA ALA A 15 -7.97 3.20 28.40
C ALA A 15 -6.59 3.87 28.19
N THR A 16 -6.23 4.16 26.95
CA THR A 16 -4.97 4.84 26.63
C THR A 16 -5.12 6.32 26.95
N ALA A 17 -4.14 6.89 27.66
CA ALA A 17 -4.12 8.31 28.04
C ALA A 17 -4.20 9.26 26.82
N LEU A 18 -3.79 8.79 25.64
CA LEU A 18 -3.81 9.53 24.38
C LEU A 18 -4.61 8.77 23.32
N SER A 19 -5.22 9.50 22.39
CA SER A 19 -5.78 8.95 21.16
C SER A 19 -5.53 9.88 19.98
N ILE A 20 -5.30 9.30 18.79
CA ILE A 20 -5.12 10.03 17.53
C ILE A 20 -6.38 9.83 16.69
N HIS A 21 -6.91 10.92 16.16
CA HIS A 21 -8.12 10.93 15.33
C HIS A 21 -7.83 11.64 14.01
N LEU A 22 -8.18 11.01 12.89
CA LEU A 22 -8.07 11.61 11.57
C LEU A 22 -9.44 12.09 11.06
N CYS A 23 -9.42 13.21 10.34
CA CYS A 23 -10.57 13.69 9.59
C CYS A 23 -10.73 12.83 8.32
N PRO A 24 -11.89 12.19 8.11
CA PRO A 24 -12.09 11.22 7.01
C PRO A 24 -12.09 11.86 5.61
N GLU A 25 -12.28 13.18 5.51
CA GLU A 25 -12.46 13.92 4.25
C GLU A 25 -11.21 13.98 3.36
N PHE A 26 -10.02 13.62 3.89
CA PHE A 26 -8.75 13.85 3.22
C PHE A 26 -8.09 12.59 2.63
N GLY A 27 -8.84 11.50 2.50
CA GLY A 27 -8.41 10.30 1.78
C GLY A 27 -9.56 9.64 1.02
N TRP A 28 -9.29 8.60 0.25
CA TRP A 28 -10.33 7.86 -0.46
C TRP A 28 -10.66 6.56 0.27
N THR A 29 -11.93 6.17 0.23
CA THR A 29 -12.36 4.89 0.78
C THR A 29 -12.03 3.78 -0.19
N SER A 30 -11.22 2.82 0.24
CA SER A 30 -11.04 1.59 -0.52
C SER A 30 -12.08 0.55 -0.09
N ASN A 31 -12.79 -0.04 -1.05
CA ASN A 31 -13.72 -1.14 -0.79
C ASN A 31 -13.00 -2.48 -0.50
N THR A 32 -11.67 -2.45 -0.45
CA THR A 32 -10.80 -3.64 -0.53
C THR A 32 -10.57 -4.35 0.79
N SER A 33 -11.07 -3.84 1.93
CA SER A 33 -10.87 -4.48 3.23
C SER A 33 -12.15 -5.08 3.80
N SER A 34 -12.26 -6.41 3.69
CA SER A 34 -13.16 -7.24 4.49
C SER A 34 -12.64 -7.48 5.92
N GLN A 35 -11.43 -6.98 6.25
CA GLN A 35 -10.91 -7.03 7.61
C GLN A 35 -11.42 -5.84 8.42
N SER A 36 -12.29 -6.17 9.37
CA SER A 36 -12.85 -5.29 10.38
C SER A 36 -11.76 -4.54 11.14
N SER A 37 -12.04 -3.27 11.43
CA SER A 37 -11.32 -2.36 12.32
C SER A 37 -10.00 -1.79 11.79
N ALA A 38 -10.07 -0.65 11.09
CA ALA A 38 -9.80 0.65 11.74
C ALA A 38 -9.32 1.81 10.84
N SER A 39 -9.26 1.69 9.52
CA SER A 39 -9.56 2.82 8.63
C SER A 39 -9.64 2.32 7.18
N ASN A 40 -10.80 2.48 6.55
CA ASN A 40 -10.96 2.22 5.10
C ASN A 40 -10.34 3.36 4.27
N VAL A 41 -9.75 4.36 4.92
CA VAL A 41 -9.21 5.55 4.29
C VAL A 41 -7.78 5.27 3.85
N VAL A 42 -7.54 5.47 2.57
CA VAL A 42 -6.25 5.29 1.93
C VAL A 42 -5.70 6.65 1.54
N PHE A 43 -4.39 6.81 1.70
CA PHE A 43 -3.65 8.03 1.38
C PHE A 43 -2.56 7.71 0.36
N GLY A 44 -2.28 8.63 -0.56
CA GLY A 44 -1.23 8.46 -1.56
C GLY A 44 -0.25 9.63 -1.60
N PRO A 45 0.64 9.66 -2.60
CA PRO A 45 1.49 10.80 -2.89
C PRO A 45 0.70 12.12 -2.89
N GLY A 46 1.24 13.16 -2.25
CA GLY A 46 0.62 14.48 -2.19
C GLY A 46 -0.63 14.62 -1.30
N SER A 47 -1.12 13.55 -0.68
CA SER A 47 -2.29 13.61 0.20
C SER A 47 -2.02 14.46 1.46
N VAL A 48 -3.09 14.96 2.07
CA VAL A 48 -3.02 15.73 3.33
C VAL A 48 -3.62 14.88 4.45
N LEU A 49 -2.90 14.71 5.55
CA LEU A 49 -3.42 14.10 6.78
C LEU A 49 -3.81 15.23 7.73
N LYS A 50 -5.11 15.40 7.97
CA LYS A 50 -5.64 16.32 8.97
C LYS A 50 -6.26 15.53 10.11
N GLY A 51 -6.01 15.95 11.34
CA GLY A 51 -6.52 15.27 12.52
C GLY A 51 -6.24 16.03 13.81
N PHE A 52 -6.49 15.37 14.92
CA PHE A 52 -6.18 15.87 16.26
C PHE A 52 -5.74 14.75 17.19
N VAL A 53 -4.98 15.11 18.22
CA VAL A 53 -4.64 14.26 19.35
C VAL A 53 -5.52 14.66 20.52
N ARG A 54 -6.28 13.70 21.07
CA ARG A 54 -7.12 13.90 22.25
C ARG A 54 -6.47 13.27 23.48
N ILE A 55 -6.51 13.99 24.58
CA ILE A 55 -6.06 13.52 25.89
C ILE A 55 -7.26 12.90 26.59
N ASN A 56 -7.26 11.58 26.76
CA ASN A 56 -8.40 10.88 27.35
C ASN A 56 -8.33 10.84 28.87
N THR A 57 -7.12 10.73 29.41
CA THR A 57 -6.88 10.65 30.85
C THR A 57 -5.51 11.22 31.11
N ILE A 58 -5.40 12.14 32.06
CA ILE A 58 -4.11 12.60 32.53
C ILE A 58 -3.65 11.57 33.56
N PRO A 59 -2.52 10.87 33.32
CA PRO A 59 -2.01 9.93 34.30
C PRO A 59 -1.70 10.71 35.58
N SER A 60 -2.58 10.58 36.56
CA SER A 60 -2.44 11.18 37.87
C SER A 60 -1.31 10.42 38.56
N SER A 61 -0.13 11.03 38.60
CA SER A 61 0.99 10.44 39.32
C SER A 61 0.61 10.38 40.80
N THR A 62 0.32 9.17 41.29
CA THR A 62 0.19 8.87 42.70
C THR A 62 1.46 9.34 43.41
N ASN A 63 1.33 10.43 44.17
CA ASN A 63 2.20 10.92 45.25
C ASN A 63 3.67 11.29 44.96
N ASN A 64 4.21 11.12 43.76
CA ASN A 64 5.56 11.59 43.44
C ASN A 64 5.52 12.75 42.42
N GLN A 65 5.98 13.93 42.86
CA GLN A 65 6.01 15.21 42.13
C GLN A 65 6.87 15.22 40.85
N SER A 66 7.54 14.12 40.49
CA SER A 66 8.67 14.16 39.55
C SER A 66 8.34 13.93 38.07
N SER A 67 7.08 13.80 37.66
CA SER A 67 6.79 13.57 36.23
C SER A 67 5.49 14.24 35.77
N LYS A 68 5.36 15.55 35.99
CA LYS A 68 4.31 16.31 35.30
C LYS A 68 4.61 16.31 33.80
N PRO A 69 3.62 16.03 32.93
CA PRO A 69 3.80 16.17 31.49
C PRO A 69 4.11 17.63 31.16
N ASP A 70 5.07 17.82 30.26
CA ASP A 70 5.51 19.15 29.82
C ASP A 70 5.57 19.28 28.30
N ARG A 71 5.35 18.19 27.55
CA ARG A 71 5.36 18.21 26.10
C ARG A 71 4.46 17.14 25.50
N LEU A 72 3.65 17.53 24.52
CA LEU A 72 2.91 16.63 23.64
C LEU A 72 3.49 16.79 22.24
N SER A 73 3.88 15.69 21.62
CA SER A 73 4.37 15.70 20.24
C SER A 73 3.75 14.60 19.42
N ILE A 74 3.60 14.86 18.13
CA ILE A 74 3.19 13.89 17.12
C ILE A 74 4.34 13.66 16.14
N ILE A 75 4.53 12.40 15.75
CA ILE A 75 5.56 11.95 14.83
C ILE A 75 4.89 11.17 13.72
N PHE A 76 5.12 11.57 12.48
CA PHE A 76 4.75 10.80 11.31
C PHE A 76 6.00 10.20 10.72
N HIS A 77 6.03 8.87 10.64
CA HIS A 77 7.19 8.16 10.14
C HIS A 77 6.78 6.97 9.29
N ALA A 78 7.69 6.59 8.40
CA ALA A 78 7.53 5.47 7.50
C ALA A 78 8.81 4.65 7.45
N SER A 79 8.65 3.34 7.35
CA SER A 79 9.77 2.40 7.36
C SER A 79 9.45 1.12 6.59
N GLU A 80 10.49 0.54 6.03
CA GLU A 80 10.53 -0.79 5.45
C GLU A 80 11.29 -1.72 6.41
N SER A 81 10.85 -2.97 6.51
CA SER A 81 11.56 -3.98 7.27
C SER A 81 11.44 -5.34 6.61
N LEU A 82 12.54 -6.09 6.68
CA LEU A 82 12.66 -7.44 6.14
C LEU A 82 13.24 -8.36 7.21
N LEU A 83 12.54 -9.47 7.45
CA LEU A 83 12.98 -10.57 8.29
C LEU A 83 13.56 -11.67 7.40
N THR A 84 14.89 -11.79 7.38
CA THR A 84 15.60 -12.63 6.40
C THR A 84 15.57 -14.13 6.71
N THR A 85 15.35 -14.53 7.97
CA THR A 85 15.19 -15.92 8.39
C THR A 85 14.40 -16.01 9.70
N PRO A 86 13.47 -16.96 9.88
CA PRO A 86 12.72 -17.15 11.14
C PRO A 86 13.51 -17.90 12.24
N LYS A 87 14.83 -18.01 12.12
CA LYS A 87 15.69 -18.67 13.14
C LYS A 87 16.06 -17.68 14.25
N LEU A 88 16.43 -18.21 15.43
CA LEU A 88 16.70 -17.47 16.67
C LEU A 88 17.68 -16.28 16.52
N ASP A 89 18.57 -16.31 15.52
CA ASP A 89 19.53 -15.23 15.18
C ASP A 89 19.13 -14.42 13.93
N SER A 90 17.84 -14.13 13.78
CA SER A 90 17.31 -13.47 12.60
C SER A 90 17.84 -12.04 12.44
N LYS A 91 18.57 -11.78 11.34
CA LYS A 91 18.93 -10.41 10.97
C LYS A 91 17.68 -9.68 10.48
N HIS A 92 17.12 -8.85 11.34
CA HIS A 92 16.11 -7.86 10.98
C HIS A 92 16.80 -6.71 10.24
N GLN A 93 16.47 -6.57 8.96
CA GLN A 93 16.81 -5.35 8.23
C GLN A 93 15.67 -4.38 8.43
N HIS A 94 15.99 -3.17 8.90
CA HIS A 94 15.03 -2.10 9.08
C HIS A 94 15.59 -0.84 8.45
N GLU A 95 14.80 -0.21 7.60
CA GLU A 95 15.15 1.04 6.95
C GLU A 95 14.03 2.05 7.13
N GLN A 96 14.35 3.16 7.78
CA GLN A 96 13.42 4.28 7.91
C GLN A 96 13.48 5.14 6.64
N PHE A 97 12.34 5.38 6.01
CA PHE A 97 12.24 6.31 4.89
C PHE A 97 12.36 7.75 5.39
N PHE A 98 11.51 8.10 6.36
CA PHE A 98 11.46 9.43 6.96
C PHE A 98 10.90 9.37 8.39
N GLY A 99 11.14 10.44 9.13
CA GLY A 99 10.51 10.73 10.42
C GLY A 99 10.36 12.24 10.56
N SER A 100 9.11 12.71 10.66
CA SER A 100 8.79 14.12 10.82
C SER A 100 8.04 14.32 12.13
N GLN A 101 8.49 15.24 12.97
CA GLN A 101 7.91 15.50 14.28
C GLN A 101 7.35 16.92 14.35
N ARG A 102 6.24 17.08 15.08
CA ARG A 102 5.71 18.37 15.51
C ARG A 102 5.37 18.33 16.98
N VAL A 103 5.72 19.40 17.68
CA VAL A 103 5.25 19.65 19.05
C VAL A 103 3.88 20.29 18.96
N LEU A 104 2.89 19.63 19.56
CA LEU A 104 1.49 20.07 19.59
C LEU A 104 1.20 20.93 20.80
N TRP A 105 1.85 20.62 21.93
CA TRP A 105 1.75 21.39 23.15
C TRP A 105 3.07 21.31 23.94
N ILE A 106 3.39 22.40 24.62
CA ILE A 106 4.54 22.50 25.50
C ILE A 106 4.17 23.36 26.71
N ASN A 107 4.43 22.83 27.90
CA ASN A 107 4.22 23.55 29.14
C ASN A 107 5.43 24.45 29.42
N LYS A 108 5.37 25.70 28.94
CA LYS A 108 6.34 26.72 29.32
C LYS A 108 5.91 27.31 30.66
N ASP A 109 6.68 27.06 31.71
CA ASP A 109 6.55 27.69 33.02
C ASP A 109 5.22 27.45 33.77
N GLY A 110 4.46 26.41 33.42
CA GLY A 110 3.18 26.11 34.06
C GLY A 110 1.99 26.92 33.53
N SER A 111 2.18 27.69 32.44
CA SER A 111 1.20 28.68 31.96
C SER A 111 -0.05 28.09 31.30
N ILE A 112 0.05 26.91 30.69
CA ILE A 112 -1.07 26.26 29.99
C ILE A 112 -1.27 24.87 30.59
N PRO A 113 -2.30 24.65 31.42
CA PRO A 113 -2.57 23.32 31.95
C PRO A 113 -2.93 22.37 30.81
N LEU A 114 -2.51 21.12 30.96
CA LEU A 114 -3.00 20.02 30.16
C LEU A 114 -4.37 19.62 30.74
N GLU A 115 -5.43 19.68 29.95
CA GLU A 115 -6.78 19.30 30.40
C GLU A 115 -7.24 18.00 29.73
N GLU A 116 -8.02 17.21 30.46
CA GLU A 116 -8.66 16.03 29.88
C GLU A 116 -9.71 16.46 28.86
N GLY A 117 -9.77 15.76 27.73
CA GLY A 117 -10.64 16.09 26.62
C GLY A 117 -10.08 17.15 25.68
N THR A 118 -8.97 17.84 26.00
CA THR A 118 -8.35 18.80 25.07
C THR A 118 -7.89 18.11 23.79
N GLU A 119 -8.15 18.78 22.66
CA GLU A 119 -7.78 18.32 21.33
C GLU A 119 -6.71 19.22 20.74
N TYR A 120 -5.62 18.60 20.28
CA TYR A 120 -4.53 19.30 19.63
C TYR A 120 -4.47 18.93 18.15
N THR A 121 -4.80 19.89 17.30
CA THR A 121 -4.91 19.66 15.86
C THR A 121 -3.53 19.54 15.19
N PHE A 122 -3.50 18.79 14.10
CA PHE A 122 -2.33 18.70 13.22
C PHE A 122 -2.77 18.59 11.76
N ILE A 123 -1.91 19.09 10.87
CA ILE A 123 -2.03 18.94 9.42
C ILE A 123 -0.65 18.54 8.91
N ILE A 124 -0.59 17.45 8.14
CA ILE A 124 0.63 16.93 7.51
C ILE A 124 0.37 16.83 6.01
N GLN A 125 1.24 17.40 5.19
CA GLN A 125 1.22 17.20 3.74
C GLN A 125 2.26 16.15 3.36
N LEU A 126 1.81 15.09 2.67
CA LEU A 126 2.69 14.08 2.11
C LEU A 126 3.43 14.62 0.89
N PRO A 127 4.70 14.23 0.67
CA PRO A 127 5.43 14.65 -0.51
C PRO A 127 4.87 14.00 -1.78
N MET A 128 5.15 14.60 -2.93
CA MET A 128 4.89 14.03 -4.26
C MET A 128 5.96 12.97 -4.61
N VAL A 129 6.03 11.93 -3.77
CA VAL A 129 6.99 10.82 -3.91
C VAL A 129 6.24 9.49 -3.75
N GLN A 130 6.53 8.52 -4.63
CA GLN A 130 6.03 7.15 -4.56
C GLN A 130 6.85 6.34 -3.58
N PHE A 131 6.19 5.80 -2.56
CA PHE A 131 6.73 4.79 -1.65
C PHE A 131 6.03 3.45 -1.83
N PRO A 132 6.59 2.33 -1.35
CA PRO A 132 5.91 1.04 -1.36
C PRO A 132 4.58 1.14 -0.60
N PRO A 133 3.55 0.38 -1.02
CA PRO A 133 2.27 0.38 -0.32
C PRO A 133 2.46 -0.01 1.15
N SER A 134 1.54 0.43 2.01
CA SER A 134 1.44 -0.12 3.37
C SER A 134 1.02 -1.57 3.27
N ILE A 135 1.89 -2.47 3.72
CA ILE A 135 1.75 -3.90 3.49
C ILE A 135 2.49 -4.69 4.55
N GLU A 136 1.94 -5.84 4.90
CA GLU A 136 2.56 -6.85 5.73
C GLU A 136 2.40 -8.21 5.06
N ILE A 137 3.51 -8.85 4.70
CA ILE A 137 3.52 -10.13 3.99
C ILE A 137 4.11 -11.19 4.91
N ASP A 138 3.28 -12.12 5.37
CA ASP A 138 3.62 -13.34 6.11
C ASP A 138 4.73 -13.13 7.19
N ASN A 139 4.71 -11.97 7.87
CA ASN A 139 5.72 -11.48 8.81
C ASN A 139 7.16 -11.35 8.28
N PHE A 140 7.44 -11.65 7.01
CA PHE A 140 8.77 -11.56 6.43
C PHE A 140 9.07 -10.15 5.91
N TYR A 141 8.07 -9.46 5.38
CA TYR A 141 8.23 -8.10 4.85
C TYR A 141 7.12 -7.20 5.36
N ARG A 142 7.50 -5.96 5.65
CA ARG A 142 6.58 -4.99 6.22
C ARG A 142 7.00 -3.58 5.85
N CYS A 143 6.11 -2.89 5.14
CA CYS A 143 6.20 -1.45 4.89
C CYS A 143 5.08 -0.78 5.68
N ARG A 144 5.43 0.13 6.60
CA ARG A 144 4.47 0.77 7.50
C ARG A 144 4.62 2.27 7.49
N PHE A 145 3.49 2.94 7.50
CA PHE A 145 3.32 4.36 7.75
C PHE A 145 2.50 4.49 9.02
N ARG A 146 2.93 5.31 9.98
CA ARG A 146 2.16 5.52 11.21
C ARG A 146 2.37 6.89 11.80
N LEU A 147 1.33 7.37 12.46
CA LEU A 147 1.38 8.48 13.39
C LEU A 147 1.61 7.92 14.79
N SER A 148 2.56 8.49 15.51
CA SER A 148 2.78 8.20 16.92
C SER A 148 2.70 9.51 17.69
N THR A 149 1.96 9.53 18.78
CA THR A 149 1.92 10.67 19.69
C THR A 149 2.54 10.30 21.02
N TYR A 150 3.33 11.21 21.57
CA TYR A 150 4.09 11.05 22.79
C TYR A 150 3.75 12.17 23.76
N LEU A 151 3.31 11.80 24.96
CA LEU A 151 3.25 12.69 26.10
C LEU A 151 4.52 12.47 26.91
N GLU A 152 5.32 13.52 27.00
CA GLU A 152 6.65 13.50 27.60
C GLU A 152 6.67 14.38 28.84
N GLY A 153 7.50 13.98 29.81
CA GLY A 153 7.86 14.78 30.98
C GLY A 153 9.37 15.03 31.06
N PRO A 154 9.80 15.89 31.98
CA PRO A 154 11.22 16.13 32.23
C PRO A 154 11.89 14.84 32.75
N CYS A 155 13.12 14.56 32.30
CA CYS A 155 13.95 13.49 32.84
C CYS A 155 15.16 14.10 33.55
N SER A 156 15.69 13.41 34.56
CA SER A 156 16.92 13.79 35.26
C SER A 156 18.19 13.62 34.41
N SER A 157 18.13 12.84 33.32
CA SER A 157 19.25 12.67 32.40
C SER A 157 19.24 13.74 31.30
N HIS A 158 20.40 14.36 31.04
CA HIS A 158 20.52 15.59 30.25
C HIS A 158 20.02 15.55 28.79
N ASN A 159 19.64 14.40 28.22
CA ASN A 159 19.22 14.30 26.82
C ASN A 159 18.01 13.38 26.55
N ASN A 160 17.49 12.67 27.55
CA ASN A 160 16.28 11.85 27.36
C ASN A 160 15.09 12.55 28.00
N ARG A 161 13.90 12.36 27.45
CA ARG A 161 12.64 12.77 28.08
C ARG A 161 11.95 11.52 28.60
N LEU A 162 11.22 11.65 29.71
CA LEU A 162 10.46 10.53 30.22
C LEU A 162 9.19 10.38 29.38
N MET A 163 9.02 9.25 28.70
CA MET A 163 7.78 8.94 28.00
C MET A 163 6.72 8.55 29.04
N ILE A 164 5.71 9.41 29.20
CA ILE A 164 4.59 9.21 30.13
C ILE A 164 3.50 8.38 29.47
N ALA A 165 3.16 8.71 28.22
CA ALA A 165 2.19 7.97 27.43
C ALA A 165 2.54 7.99 25.94
N GLU A 166 2.14 6.93 25.24
CA GLU A 166 2.25 6.80 23.79
C GLU A 166 0.91 6.32 23.22
N SER A 167 0.57 6.79 22.03
CA SER A 167 -0.47 6.19 21.20
C SER A 167 0.01 6.16 19.76
N THR A 168 -0.34 5.10 19.02
CA THR A 168 0.03 4.95 17.61
C THR A 168 -1.19 4.71 16.74
N PHE A 169 -1.17 5.25 15.53
CA PHE A 169 -2.25 5.13 14.55
C PHE A 169 -1.65 4.74 13.19
N PRO A 170 -2.00 3.57 12.62
CA PRO A 170 -1.50 3.15 11.33
C PRO A 170 -2.10 3.99 10.20
N ILE A 171 -1.29 4.31 9.19
CA ILE A 171 -1.71 5.00 7.98
C ILE A 171 -1.63 4.02 6.81
N ASN A 172 -2.74 3.86 6.10
CA ASN A 172 -2.80 3.04 4.90
C ASN A 172 -2.34 3.86 3.69
N TYR A 173 -1.04 3.80 3.40
CA TYR A 173 -0.47 4.43 2.22
C TYR A 173 -0.59 3.54 0.97
N MET A 174 -0.98 4.11 -0.16
CA MET A 174 -1.07 3.45 -1.46
C MET A 174 -0.38 4.30 -2.55
N PRO A 175 0.57 3.73 -3.31
CA PRO A 175 1.20 4.43 -4.43
C PRO A 175 0.22 4.68 -5.58
N HIS A 176 0.62 5.54 -6.52
CA HIS A 176 -0.12 5.79 -7.76
C HIS A 176 0.51 4.98 -8.90
N ILE A 177 -0.01 3.78 -9.12
CA ILE A 177 0.42 2.88 -10.19
C ILE A 177 -0.64 2.91 -11.27
N GLU A 178 -0.23 3.37 -12.45
CA GLU A 178 -1.07 3.47 -13.62
C GLU A 178 -1.58 2.09 -14.04
N SER A 179 -2.86 2.05 -14.41
CA SER A 179 -3.47 0.95 -15.17
C SER A 179 -3.95 1.51 -16.49
N ARG A 180 -3.35 1.07 -17.59
CA ARG A 180 -3.73 1.43 -18.95
C ARG A 180 -4.71 0.40 -19.46
N ILE A 181 -5.96 0.84 -19.69
CA ILE A 181 -6.76 0.15 -20.71
C ILE A 181 -6.11 0.52 -22.04
N ASN A 182 -5.72 -0.48 -22.82
CA ASN A 182 -5.53 -0.29 -24.26
C ASN A 182 -6.90 0.10 -24.85
N LYS A 183 -7.23 1.40 -24.79
CA LYS A 183 -8.51 1.94 -25.28
C LYS A 183 -8.58 1.86 -26.81
N GLU A 184 -7.49 1.51 -27.48
CA GLU A 184 -7.45 1.16 -28.89
C GLU A 184 -7.92 -0.28 -29.15
N LEU A 185 -9.01 -0.69 -28.51
CA LEU A 185 -9.74 -1.94 -28.78
C LEU A 185 -10.23 -2.05 -30.24
N HIS A 186 -10.13 -0.96 -31.02
CA HIS A 186 -10.49 -0.90 -32.44
C HIS A 186 -9.32 -1.15 -33.39
N GLN A 187 -8.07 -1.17 -32.91
CA GLN A 187 -6.94 -1.64 -33.71
C GLN A 187 -6.63 -3.08 -33.29
N LYS A 188 -6.89 -4.04 -34.21
CA LYS A 188 -6.64 -5.49 -34.04
C LYS A 188 -5.21 -5.86 -33.61
N GLU A 189 -4.28 -4.91 -33.58
CA GLU A 189 -2.84 -5.12 -33.49
C GLU A 189 -2.27 -5.07 -32.07
N GLN A 190 -2.99 -4.59 -31.05
CA GLN A 190 -2.44 -4.41 -29.69
C GLN A 190 -2.92 -5.45 -28.66
N ARG A 191 -3.26 -6.67 -29.11
CA ARG A 191 -3.57 -7.77 -28.19
C ARG A 191 -2.32 -8.59 -27.91
N TYR A 192 -2.10 -8.95 -26.65
CA TYR A 192 -1.00 -9.84 -26.31
C TYR A 192 -1.34 -11.26 -26.75
N ILE A 193 -0.56 -11.82 -27.67
CA ILE A 193 -0.77 -13.14 -28.25
C ILE A 193 0.40 -14.04 -27.88
N LEU A 194 0.10 -15.18 -27.25
CA LEU A 194 1.03 -16.28 -27.09
C LEU A 194 0.64 -17.44 -27.97
N GLU A 195 1.62 -18.02 -28.65
CA GLU A 195 1.44 -19.22 -29.45
C GLU A 195 2.50 -20.26 -29.08
N LYS A 196 2.07 -21.52 -28.93
CA LYS A 196 2.96 -22.66 -28.72
C LYS A 196 2.53 -23.78 -29.66
N SER A 197 3.45 -24.20 -30.51
CA SER A 197 3.27 -25.35 -31.38
C SER A 197 3.96 -26.57 -30.78
N ILE A 198 3.29 -27.73 -30.87
CA ILE A 198 3.85 -29.02 -30.48
C ILE A 198 3.73 -29.96 -31.66
N ASP A 199 4.85 -30.55 -32.05
CA ASP A 199 4.87 -31.58 -33.09
C ASP A 199 4.47 -32.91 -32.46
N ASP A 200 3.31 -33.43 -32.87
CA ASP A 200 2.91 -34.78 -32.52
C ASP A 200 3.70 -35.78 -33.38
N LYS A 201 4.00 -36.97 -32.83
CA LYS A 201 4.68 -38.07 -33.54
C LYS A 201 3.97 -38.47 -34.85
N LYS A 202 2.69 -38.09 -34.99
CA LYS A 202 1.86 -38.28 -36.18
C LYS A 202 1.99 -37.16 -37.23
N GLN A 203 2.98 -36.27 -37.13
CA GLN A 203 3.22 -35.14 -38.04
C GLN A 203 2.09 -34.10 -38.10
N GLN A 204 1.18 -34.08 -37.14
CA GLN A 204 0.20 -33.00 -37.00
C GLN A 204 0.73 -31.96 -36.01
N GLN A 205 1.00 -30.76 -36.51
CA GLN A 205 1.40 -29.64 -35.68
C GLN A 205 0.20 -29.14 -34.87
N GLN A 206 0.23 -29.34 -33.56
CA GLN A 206 -0.80 -28.84 -32.64
C GLN A 206 -0.45 -27.43 -32.22
N LYS A 207 -1.29 -26.45 -32.56
CA LYS A 207 -1.07 -25.04 -32.24
C LYS A 207 -2.01 -24.57 -31.13
N PHE A 208 -1.44 -24.16 -30.02
CA PHE A 208 -2.13 -23.52 -28.90
C PHE A 208 -1.93 -22.02 -29.01
N LYS A 209 -3.02 -21.25 -28.94
CA LYS A 209 -2.96 -19.79 -28.99
C LYS A 209 -3.80 -19.21 -27.87
N VAL A 210 -3.21 -18.30 -27.11
CA VAL A 210 -3.90 -17.51 -26.09
C VAL A 210 -3.76 -16.05 -26.43
N GLN A 211 -4.86 -15.31 -26.30
CA GLN A 211 -4.91 -13.89 -26.56
C GLN A 211 -5.53 -13.17 -25.36
N LEU A 212 -4.81 -12.18 -24.82
CA LEU A 212 -5.27 -11.33 -23.74
C LEU A 212 -5.61 -9.93 -24.25
N ASN A 213 -6.61 -9.32 -23.62
CA ASN A 213 -7.04 -7.95 -23.93
C ASN A 213 -6.20 -6.90 -23.20
N ALA A 214 -5.63 -7.25 -22.05
CA ALA A 214 -4.79 -6.35 -21.25
C ALA A 214 -3.70 -7.14 -20.51
N LEU A 215 -2.63 -6.42 -20.13
CA LEU A 215 -1.58 -6.87 -19.22
C LEU A 215 -1.61 -6.10 -17.89
N GLU A 216 -2.45 -5.08 -17.81
CA GLU A 216 -2.59 -4.18 -16.68
C GLU A 216 -4.02 -4.26 -16.15
N TYR A 217 -4.16 -4.56 -14.86
CA TYR A 217 -5.43 -4.77 -14.18
C TYR A 217 -5.45 -4.03 -12.85
N ILE A 218 -6.62 -3.77 -12.30
CA ILE A 218 -6.81 -3.35 -10.92
C ILE A 218 -7.35 -4.51 -10.10
N ALA A 219 -7.21 -4.43 -8.77
CA ALA A 219 -7.82 -5.40 -7.87
C ALA A 219 -9.35 -5.46 -8.07
N GLY A 220 -9.93 -6.66 -8.09
CA GLY A 220 -11.35 -6.87 -8.39
C GLY A 220 -11.69 -7.09 -9.87
N ASP A 221 -10.76 -6.87 -10.80
CA ASP A 221 -11.01 -7.12 -12.23
C ASP A 221 -11.16 -8.61 -12.56
N THR A 222 -11.58 -8.90 -13.79
CA THR A 222 -11.61 -10.27 -14.33
C THR A 222 -10.68 -10.40 -15.53
N ILE A 223 -9.79 -11.39 -15.49
CA ILE A 223 -8.97 -11.78 -16.64
C ILE A 223 -9.74 -12.80 -17.48
N SER A 224 -9.96 -12.49 -18.75
CA SER A 224 -10.72 -13.33 -19.68
C SER A 224 -9.97 -13.58 -21.00
N PRO A 225 -9.04 -14.55 -21.07
CA PRO A 225 -8.31 -14.84 -22.31
C PRO A 225 -9.21 -15.47 -23.38
N LEU A 226 -8.93 -15.13 -24.64
CA LEU A 226 -9.40 -15.88 -25.80
C LEU A 226 -8.44 -17.01 -26.09
N VAL A 227 -8.94 -18.25 -26.07
CA VAL A 227 -8.10 -19.44 -26.20
C VAL A 227 -8.50 -20.25 -27.43
N TYR A 228 -7.52 -20.54 -28.29
CA TYR A 228 -7.65 -21.42 -29.44
C TYR A 228 -6.78 -22.66 -29.21
N GLN A 229 -7.42 -23.83 -29.25
CA GLN A 229 -6.79 -25.12 -29.02
C GLN A 229 -7.33 -26.15 -30.00
N PRO A 230 -6.50 -27.13 -30.44
CA PRO A 230 -6.91 -28.11 -31.44
C PRO A 230 -7.91 -29.16 -30.90
N PHE A 231 -7.86 -29.42 -29.59
CA PHE A 231 -8.74 -30.39 -28.91
C PHE A 231 -9.28 -29.81 -27.61
N SER A 232 -10.30 -30.44 -27.05
CA SER A 232 -10.88 -30.07 -25.75
C SER A 232 -9.95 -30.44 -24.60
N HIS A 233 -8.97 -29.57 -24.28
CA HIS A 233 -8.16 -29.69 -23.07
C HIS A 233 -8.85 -29.02 -21.89
N ARG A 234 -8.54 -29.49 -20.69
CA ARG A 234 -8.79 -28.75 -19.46
C ARG A 234 -7.80 -27.60 -19.37
N ILE A 235 -8.31 -26.39 -19.27
CA ILE A 235 -7.49 -25.18 -19.14
C ILE A 235 -7.36 -24.86 -17.67
N CYS A 236 -6.15 -24.59 -17.22
CA CYS A 236 -5.87 -24.10 -15.88
C CYS A 236 -5.18 -22.75 -16.01
N MET A 237 -5.63 -21.78 -15.22
CA MET A 237 -5.05 -20.45 -15.12
C MET A 237 -4.62 -20.21 -13.68
N GLU A 238 -3.37 -19.80 -13.49
CA GLU A 238 -2.79 -19.48 -12.19
C GLU A 238 -2.24 -18.05 -12.20
N LEU A 239 -2.67 -17.23 -11.24
CA LEU A 239 -2.04 -15.95 -10.97
C LEU A 239 -0.96 -16.14 -9.89
N ILE A 240 0.28 -15.98 -10.29
CA ILE A 240 1.45 -16.16 -9.45
C ILE A 240 1.99 -14.80 -9.05
N GLN A 241 1.98 -14.50 -7.76
CA GLN A 241 2.64 -13.36 -7.16
C GLN A 241 4.10 -13.71 -6.88
N GLU A 242 5.02 -12.89 -7.37
CA GLU A 242 6.47 -13.02 -7.18
C GLU A 242 7.01 -11.85 -6.36
N PHE A 243 7.63 -12.17 -5.23
CA PHE A 243 8.34 -11.23 -4.37
C PHE A 243 9.83 -11.36 -4.65
N ASN A 244 10.46 -10.28 -5.12
CA ASN A 244 11.90 -10.27 -5.36
C ASN A 244 12.57 -9.49 -4.24
N ILE A 245 13.40 -10.19 -3.46
CA ILE A 245 14.16 -9.61 -2.36
C ILE A 245 15.47 -9.07 -2.94
N HIS A 246 15.66 -7.77 -2.82
CA HIS A 246 16.87 -7.09 -3.26
C HIS A 246 17.94 -7.21 -2.17
N PRO A 247 19.13 -7.77 -2.47
CA PRO A 247 20.24 -7.72 -1.53
C PRO A 247 20.61 -6.26 -1.32
N GLN A 248 20.62 -5.82 -0.06
CA GLN A 248 21.09 -4.49 0.29
C GLN A 248 22.50 -4.32 -0.29
N GLN A 249 22.76 -3.23 -1.01
CA GLN A 249 24.07 -2.87 -1.57
C GLN A 249 25.09 -2.51 -0.46
N GLN A 250 25.09 -3.21 0.67
CA GLN A 250 26.22 -3.16 1.58
C GLN A 250 27.40 -3.80 0.85
N LEU A 251 28.28 -2.92 0.36
CA LEU A 251 29.65 -3.15 -0.08
C LEU A 251 30.00 -4.64 -0.18
N GLN A 252 29.98 -5.11 -1.43
CA GLN A 252 30.63 -6.33 -1.86
C GLN A 252 31.94 -6.54 -1.10
N GLN A 253 32.11 -7.70 -0.48
CA GLN A 253 33.25 -8.54 -0.82
C GLN A 253 32.76 -10.00 -0.96
N ASN A 254 32.70 -10.43 -2.23
CA ASN A 254 33.01 -11.78 -2.71
C ASN A 254 31.92 -12.85 -2.86
N ASN A 255 30.62 -12.59 -2.73
CA ASN A 255 29.62 -13.60 -3.16
C ASN A 255 28.37 -12.96 -3.76
N SER A 256 28.26 -12.99 -5.08
CA SER A 256 27.07 -12.65 -5.85
C SER A 256 25.94 -13.65 -5.58
N LYS A 257 25.30 -13.53 -4.41
CA LYS A 257 24.07 -14.28 -4.16
C LYS A 257 22.99 -13.71 -5.06
N ALA A 258 22.49 -14.56 -5.96
CA ALA A 258 21.34 -14.24 -6.81
C ALA A 258 20.18 -13.69 -5.96
N PRO A 259 19.37 -12.75 -6.50
CA PRO A 259 18.20 -12.26 -5.79
C PRO A 259 17.30 -13.43 -5.39
N LYS A 260 16.81 -13.41 -4.16
CA LYS A 260 15.89 -14.44 -3.67
C LYS A 260 14.49 -14.08 -4.16
N THR A 261 13.85 -15.01 -4.86
CA THR A 261 12.48 -14.85 -5.31
C THR A 261 11.58 -15.80 -4.53
N PHE A 262 10.55 -15.27 -3.89
CA PHE A 262 9.47 -16.04 -3.29
C PHE A 262 8.25 -15.97 -4.22
N LYS A 263 7.58 -17.11 -4.45
CA LYS A 263 6.42 -17.19 -5.34
C LYS A 263 5.23 -17.76 -4.60
N ARG A 264 4.05 -17.19 -4.84
CA ARG A 264 2.79 -17.64 -4.25
C ARG A 264 1.72 -17.66 -5.33
N CYS A 265 0.97 -18.76 -5.44
CA CYS A 265 -0.24 -18.79 -6.24
C CYS A 265 -1.37 -18.11 -5.45
N ILE A 266 -2.01 -17.11 -6.05
CA ILE A 266 -3.08 -16.32 -5.42
C ILE A 266 -4.45 -16.76 -5.89
N VAL A 267 -4.57 -17.00 -7.20
CA VAL A 267 -5.81 -17.45 -7.83
C VAL A 267 -5.48 -18.64 -8.71
N ASN A 268 -6.27 -19.70 -8.57
CA ASN A 268 -6.24 -20.85 -9.46
C ASN A 268 -7.65 -21.08 -10.00
N THR A 269 -7.79 -21.13 -11.32
CA THR A 269 -9.05 -21.38 -12.00
C THR A 269 -8.89 -22.55 -12.95
N GLU A 270 -9.75 -23.55 -12.81
CA GLU A 270 -9.73 -24.75 -13.64
C GLU A 270 -11.00 -24.85 -14.48
N ASN A 271 -10.86 -25.17 -15.76
CA ASN A 271 -11.95 -25.28 -16.75
C ASN A 271 -12.79 -24.01 -16.97
N SER A 272 -12.43 -22.88 -16.36
CA SER A 272 -13.02 -21.58 -16.63
C SER A 272 -11.99 -20.67 -17.31
N LEU A 273 -12.46 -19.90 -18.30
CA LEU A 273 -11.69 -18.85 -18.98
C LEU A 273 -11.91 -17.48 -18.33
N LEU A 274 -12.49 -17.43 -17.13
CA LEU A 274 -12.70 -16.23 -16.36
C LEU A 274 -11.99 -16.40 -15.02
N MET A 275 -11.04 -15.51 -14.74
CA MET A 275 -10.32 -15.44 -13.47
C MET A 275 -10.62 -14.11 -12.79
N GLU A 276 -11.36 -14.15 -11.69
CA GLU A 276 -11.63 -12.98 -10.86
C GLU A 276 -10.42 -12.69 -9.97
N LEU A 277 -9.98 -11.43 -9.99
CA LEU A 277 -8.89 -10.93 -9.19
C LEU A 277 -9.41 -10.54 -7.80
N PRO A 278 -8.77 -10.97 -6.69
CA PRO A 278 -9.19 -10.55 -5.36
C PRO A 278 -9.15 -9.03 -5.19
N ASN A 279 -10.11 -8.50 -4.42
CA ASN A 279 -10.16 -7.06 -4.12
C ASN A 279 -9.00 -6.61 -3.22
N ASP A 280 -8.43 -7.51 -2.42
CA ASP A 280 -7.33 -7.25 -1.50
C ASP A 280 -5.94 -7.50 -2.12
N LEU A 281 -5.86 -7.60 -3.45
CA LEU A 281 -4.58 -7.74 -4.14
C LEU A 281 -3.63 -6.58 -3.85
N ILE A 282 -2.41 -6.94 -3.50
CA ILE A 282 -1.29 -6.01 -3.37
C ILE A 282 -0.92 -5.49 -4.76
N PRO A 283 -0.72 -4.19 -4.97
CA PRO A 283 -0.35 -3.69 -6.27
C PRO A 283 1.08 -4.10 -6.67
N SER A 284 1.36 -4.13 -7.97
CA SER A 284 2.70 -4.39 -8.50
C SER A 284 3.61 -3.19 -8.25
N PHE A 285 4.76 -3.39 -7.62
CA PHE A 285 5.75 -2.32 -7.44
C PHE A 285 7.18 -2.85 -7.53
N SER A 286 8.02 -2.11 -8.26
CA SER A 286 9.45 -2.42 -8.47
C SER A 286 10.40 -1.49 -7.71
N PHE A 287 9.84 -0.53 -6.98
CA PHE A 287 10.60 0.57 -6.41
C PHE A 287 10.93 0.40 -4.92
N GLY A 288 10.62 -0.73 -4.29
CA GLY A 288 11.09 -0.98 -2.92
C GLY A 288 12.61 -1.21 -2.88
N ARG A 289 13.28 -0.74 -1.83
CA ARG A 289 14.72 -0.99 -1.61
C ARG A 289 14.98 -2.42 -1.16
N MET A 290 14.04 -3.02 -0.42
CA MET A 290 14.18 -4.39 0.08
C MET A 290 13.41 -5.40 -0.76
N VAL A 291 12.19 -5.06 -1.20
CA VAL A 291 11.30 -5.99 -1.91
C VAL A 291 10.63 -5.31 -3.10
N SER A 292 10.44 -6.06 -4.18
CA SER A 292 9.48 -5.73 -5.24
C SER A 292 8.45 -6.84 -5.40
N VAL A 293 7.24 -6.47 -5.83
CA VAL A 293 6.11 -7.38 -6.07
C VAL A 293 5.73 -7.32 -7.55
N ASN A 294 5.74 -8.48 -8.20
CA ASN A 294 5.36 -8.65 -9.60
C ASN A 294 4.35 -9.79 -9.72
N TYR A 295 3.55 -9.81 -10.78
CA TYR A 295 2.63 -10.91 -11.05
C TYR A 295 2.91 -11.56 -12.40
N LYS A 296 2.62 -12.86 -12.46
CA LYS A 296 2.65 -13.65 -13.68
C LYS A 296 1.37 -14.46 -13.81
N LEU A 297 0.76 -14.42 -14.98
CA LEU A 297 -0.32 -15.34 -15.34
C LEU A 297 0.29 -16.55 -16.06
N ARG A 298 0.09 -17.71 -15.46
CA ARG A 298 0.44 -19.00 -16.05
C ARG A 298 -0.82 -19.66 -16.59
N ILE A 299 -0.73 -20.14 -17.83
CA ILE A 299 -1.83 -20.87 -18.47
C ILE A 299 -1.31 -22.23 -18.91
N SER A 300 -1.97 -23.27 -18.45
CA SER A 300 -1.65 -24.66 -18.79
C SER A 300 -2.86 -25.39 -19.38
N PHE A 301 -2.57 -26.28 -20.34
CA PHE A 301 -3.54 -27.16 -20.96
C PHE A 301 -3.24 -28.59 -20.50
N HIS A 302 -4.24 -29.22 -19.90
CA HIS A 302 -4.20 -30.59 -19.43
C HIS A 302 -5.07 -31.45 -20.32
N ASN A 303 -4.52 -32.56 -20.81
CA ASN A 303 -5.32 -33.53 -21.53
C ASN A 303 -6.43 -34.06 -20.65
N LYS A 304 -7.67 -33.98 -21.13
CA LYS A 304 -8.81 -34.63 -20.49
C LYS A 304 -8.61 -36.13 -20.67
N GLU A 305 -8.15 -36.82 -19.63
CA GLU A 305 -8.11 -38.27 -19.67
C GLU A 305 -9.53 -38.78 -19.94
N MET A 306 -9.74 -39.40 -21.10
CA MET A 306 -10.99 -40.11 -21.32
C MET A 306 -10.98 -41.30 -20.36
N CYS A 307 -11.76 -41.20 -19.28
CA CYS A 307 -12.14 -42.33 -18.42
C CYS A 307 -13.00 -43.32 -19.23
N GLY A 308 -12.37 -44.02 -20.18
CA GLY A 308 -12.88 -45.27 -20.71
C GLY A 308 -12.36 -46.42 -19.86
N ILE A 309 -13.16 -47.48 -19.76
CA ILE A 309 -12.89 -48.79 -19.12
C ILE A 309 -11.54 -49.44 -19.50
N SER A 310 -10.81 -48.89 -20.48
CA SER A 310 -9.44 -49.28 -20.85
C SER A 310 -8.34 -48.67 -19.97
N SER A 311 -8.64 -47.81 -18.98
CA SER A 311 -7.64 -47.12 -18.15
C SER A 311 -7.00 -47.99 -17.05
N LEU A 312 -7.58 -49.15 -16.73
CA LEU A 312 -7.07 -50.02 -15.65
C LEU A 312 -5.78 -50.78 -16.01
N ILE A 313 -5.39 -50.83 -17.30
CA ILE A 313 -4.23 -51.63 -17.76
C ILE A 313 -3.04 -50.77 -18.21
N LEU A 314 -3.20 -49.43 -18.35
CA LEU A 314 -2.16 -48.54 -18.92
C LEU A 314 -1.78 -47.34 -18.06
N SER A 315 -2.17 -47.33 -16.77
CA SER A 315 -1.94 -46.21 -15.85
C SER A 315 -0.47 -46.00 -15.43
N SER A 316 0.46 -46.89 -15.77
CA SER A 316 1.86 -46.77 -15.32
C SER A 316 2.80 -46.01 -16.27
N LEU A 317 2.35 -45.59 -17.45
CA LEU A 317 3.26 -45.06 -18.51
C LEU A 317 2.78 -43.80 -19.23
N LYS A 318 1.59 -43.26 -18.92
CA LYS A 318 1.13 -42.00 -19.53
C LYS A 318 1.46 -40.84 -18.61
N SER A 319 2.65 -40.25 -18.81
CA SER A 319 2.92 -38.87 -18.40
C SER A 319 1.80 -38.01 -18.98
N SER A 320 0.92 -37.48 -18.12
CA SER A 320 -0.13 -36.55 -18.53
C SER A 320 0.55 -35.36 -19.19
N SER A 321 0.54 -35.30 -20.53
CA SER A 321 1.23 -34.26 -21.28
C SER A 321 0.55 -32.92 -20.99
N THR A 322 1.10 -32.20 -20.01
CA THR A 322 0.66 -30.86 -19.65
C THR A 322 1.43 -29.88 -20.50
N ILE A 323 0.69 -29.01 -21.18
CA ILE A 323 1.27 -28.00 -22.06
C ILE A 323 1.21 -26.68 -21.31
N ILE A 324 2.37 -26.19 -20.90
CA ILE A 324 2.50 -24.91 -20.19
C ILE A 324 2.94 -23.85 -21.20
N LEU A 325 2.20 -22.75 -21.29
CA LEU A 325 2.62 -21.57 -22.06
C LEU A 325 3.66 -20.76 -21.28
N PRO A 326 4.46 -19.91 -21.95
CA PRO A 326 5.31 -18.95 -21.25
C PRO A 326 4.51 -18.11 -20.25
N ASP A 327 5.09 -17.86 -19.07
CA ASP A 327 4.48 -17.02 -18.05
C ASP A 327 4.28 -15.59 -18.60
N ILE A 328 3.07 -15.02 -18.44
CA ILE A 328 2.70 -13.71 -18.95
C ILE A 328 2.86 -12.68 -17.82
N PRO A 329 3.64 -11.60 -17.97
CA PRO A 329 3.74 -10.58 -16.94
C PRO A 329 2.40 -9.83 -16.81
N ILE A 330 1.92 -9.71 -15.57
CA ILE A 330 0.72 -8.94 -15.23
C ILE A 330 1.10 -7.83 -14.26
N GLN A 331 0.60 -6.63 -14.52
CA GLN A 331 0.72 -5.48 -13.62
C GLN A 331 -0.62 -5.24 -12.92
N ILE A 332 -0.59 -5.16 -11.59
CA ILE A 332 -1.73 -4.77 -10.78
C ILE A 332 -1.54 -3.31 -10.39
N GLY A 333 -2.28 -2.40 -10.99
CA GLY A 333 -2.24 -0.98 -10.67
C GLY A 333 -3.21 -0.57 -9.57
N THR A 334 -3.12 0.69 -9.16
CA THR A 334 -3.93 1.29 -8.08
C THR A 334 -4.82 2.41 -8.59
N LEU A 335 -4.47 3.02 -9.72
CA LEU A 335 -5.27 4.03 -10.37
C LEU A 335 -6.30 3.37 -11.29
N ALA A 336 -7.50 3.97 -11.34
CA ALA A 336 -8.50 3.55 -12.31
C ALA A 336 -8.00 3.78 -13.74
N TYR A 337 -8.61 3.06 -14.67
CA TYR A 337 -8.08 2.96 -16.01
C TYR A 337 -8.04 4.27 -16.80
N GLY A 338 -6.86 4.57 -17.34
CA GLY A 338 -6.60 5.80 -18.10
C GLY A 338 -6.39 7.04 -17.24
N ILE A 339 -6.38 6.91 -15.90
CA ILE A 339 -5.88 7.94 -15.00
C ILE A 339 -4.37 7.82 -14.93
N LYS A 340 -3.68 8.92 -15.22
CA LYS A 340 -2.22 9.01 -15.13
C LYS A 340 -1.82 9.66 -13.80
N PRO A 341 -0.73 9.19 -13.16
CA PRO A 341 -0.11 9.96 -12.09
C PRO A 341 0.39 11.31 -12.62
N SER A 342 0.63 12.26 -11.71
CA SER A 342 1.29 13.52 -12.07
C SER A 342 2.69 13.25 -12.64
N ASP A 343 3.10 13.99 -13.67
CA ASP A 343 4.44 13.90 -14.26
C ASP A 343 5.55 14.34 -13.28
N GLU A 344 5.19 15.09 -12.23
CA GLU A 344 6.10 15.48 -11.15
C GLU A 344 6.39 14.36 -10.15
N LEU A 345 5.66 13.24 -10.24
CA LEU A 345 5.72 12.16 -9.28
C LEU A 345 7.02 11.35 -9.43
N GLN A 346 7.90 11.45 -8.44
CA GLN A 346 9.16 10.71 -8.42
C GLN A 346 9.10 9.49 -7.51
N ILE A 347 9.96 8.52 -7.78
CA ILE A 347 10.06 7.29 -6.98
C ILE A 347 11.08 7.51 -5.85
N TYR A 348 10.78 7.05 -4.63
CA TYR A 348 11.64 7.32 -3.46
C TYR A 348 13.09 6.77 -3.58
N THR A 349 13.31 5.74 -4.40
CA THR A 349 14.65 5.15 -4.63
C THR A 349 15.59 6.06 -5.41
N VAL A 350 15.07 7.07 -6.11
CA VAL A 350 15.89 8.09 -6.79
C VAL A 350 16.56 9.04 -5.78
N PHE A 351 16.04 9.12 -4.55
CA PHE A 351 16.56 10.02 -3.53
C PHE A 351 17.59 9.35 -2.61
N LYS A 352 18.48 10.15 -2.06
CA LYS A 352 19.40 9.72 -1.00
C LYS A 352 18.63 9.40 0.28
N SER A 353 18.97 8.28 0.93
CA SER A 353 18.43 7.94 2.25
C SER A 353 18.82 8.99 3.28
N MET A 354 17.85 9.49 4.08
CA MET A 354 18.11 10.53 5.08
C MET A 354 18.96 10.06 6.27
N PHE A 355 18.94 8.76 6.55
CA PHE A 355 19.62 8.18 7.72
C PHE A 355 20.98 7.55 7.38
N ASN A 356 21.26 7.29 6.10
CA ASN A 356 22.57 6.77 5.68
C ASN A 356 23.56 7.92 5.48
N LYS A 357 24.12 8.41 6.59
CA LYS A 357 25.12 9.50 6.59
C LYS A 357 26.51 9.09 6.10
N GLN A 358 26.80 7.79 5.96
CA GLN A 358 28.19 7.32 5.91
C GLN A 358 28.71 6.69 4.61
N GLN A 359 27.92 6.39 3.56
CA GLN A 359 28.39 5.41 2.56
C GLN A 359 28.07 5.63 1.08
N GLU A 360 27.89 6.85 0.61
CA GLU A 360 27.77 7.08 -0.84
C GLU A 360 28.48 8.39 -1.25
N PRO A 361 29.57 8.32 -2.06
CA PRO A 361 30.17 9.46 -2.74
C PRO A 361 29.39 9.85 -4.01
N THR A 362 28.07 9.63 -4.06
CA THR A 362 27.21 10.15 -5.12
C THR A 362 26.78 11.56 -4.76
N ALA A 363 27.64 12.53 -5.06
CA ALA A 363 27.40 13.98 -4.86
C ALA A 363 26.20 14.54 -5.67
N SER A 364 25.47 13.70 -6.41
CA SER A 364 24.42 14.09 -7.36
C SER A 364 22.99 13.77 -6.93
N LEU A 365 22.74 12.96 -5.89
CA LEU A 365 21.38 12.60 -5.50
C LEU A 365 20.76 13.61 -4.54
N GLN A 366 19.54 14.06 -4.86
CA GLN A 366 18.78 14.97 -4.01
C GLN A 366 18.31 14.27 -2.71
N PRO A 367 18.19 15.01 -1.60
CA PRO A 367 17.65 14.47 -0.36
C PRO A 367 16.16 14.13 -0.54
N LEU A 368 15.71 13.03 0.09
CA LEU A 368 14.31 12.61 0.05
C LEU A 368 13.39 13.70 0.65
N PRO A 369 12.41 14.22 -0.10
CA PRO A 369 11.41 15.14 0.43
C PRO A 369 10.64 14.50 1.59
N VAL A 370 10.50 15.24 2.69
CA VAL A 370 9.81 14.77 3.89
C VAL A 370 8.40 15.34 3.99
N PRO A 371 7.48 14.62 4.68
CA PRO A 371 6.20 15.20 5.05
C PRO A 371 6.38 16.49 5.84
N LYS A 372 5.57 17.49 5.51
CA LYS A 372 5.62 18.81 6.14
C LYS A 372 4.42 19.00 7.04
N TYR A 373 4.65 19.45 8.27
CA TYR A 373 3.56 19.91 9.10
C TYR A 373 3.18 21.33 8.73
N ILE A 374 1.90 21.55 8.44
CA ILE A 374 1.37 22.86 8.09
C ILE A 374 0.76 23.47 9.35
N SER A 375 1.11 24.71 9.68
CA SER A 375 0.42 25.44 10.73
C SER A 375 -1.06 25.53 10.39
N SER A 376 -1.93 25.16 11.33
CA SER A 376 -3.35 25.50 11.22
C SER A 376 -3.41 27.01 11.16
N ILE A 377 -3.60 27.57 9.96
CA ILE A 377 -3.97 28.97 9.83
C ILE A 377 -5.38 28.98 10.39
N GLU A 378 -5.52 29.44 11.63
CA GLU A 378 -6.82 29.88 12.12
C GLU A 378 -7.21 31.02 11.19
N TYR A 379 -8.08 30.73 10.22
CA TYR A 379 -8.71 31.76 9.43
C TYR A 379 -9.54 32.59 10.41
N THR A 380 -8.96 33.68 10.91
CA THR A 380 -9.72 34.80 11.50
C THR A 380 -10.67 35.40 10.46
N ASP A 381 -10.40 35.17 9.18
CA ASP A 381 -11.32 35.40 8.07
C ASP A 381 -12.27 34.20 7.96
N ALA A 382 -13.21 34.11 8.90
CA ALA A 382 -14.48 33.49 8.56
C ALA A 382 -14.99 34.17 7.29
N LEU A 383 -15.52 33.41 6.33
CA LEU A 383 -16.36 34.02 5.30
C LEU A 383 -17.36 34.92 6.05
N PRO A 384 -17.53 36.20 5.64
CA PRO A 384 -18.49 37.06 6.29
C PRO A 384 -19.81 36.31 6.39
N LEU A 385 -20.43 36.36 7.57
CA LEU A 385 -21.78 35.82 7.76
C LEU A 385 -22.64 36.42 6.66
N TYR A 386 -23.15 35.56 5.77
CA TYR A 386 -24.08 35.98 4.74
C TYR A 386 -25.30 36.57 5.43
N GLU A 387 -25.53 37.87 5.25
CA GLU A 387 -26.76 38.50 5.72
C GLU A 387 -27.82 38.35 4.63
N ASP A 388 -28.97 37.76 4.98
CA ASP A 388 -30.03 37.35 4.03
C ASP A 388 -30.56 38.49 3.14
N TYR A 389 -30.29 39.76 3.45
CA TYR A 389 -30.73 40.91 2.67
C TYR A 389 -29.90 41.20 1.40
N GLU A 390 -28.73 40.56 1.22
CA GLU A 390 -27.91 40.75 0.01
C GLU A 390 -28.30 39.82 -1.15
N LEU A 391 -29.25 38.91 -0.94
CA LEU A 391 -29.74 38.05 -2.01
C LEU A 391 -30.61 38.86 -2.98
N PRO A 392 -30.34 38.80 -4.30
CA PRO A 392 -31.26 39.36 -5.29
C PRO A 392 -32.64 38.73 -5.08
N SER A 393 -33.68 39.56 -4.98
CA SER A 393 -35.06 39.06 -4.96
C SER A 393 -35.31 38.36 -6.29
N TYR A 394 -35.28 37.03 -6.30
CA TYR A 394 -35.70 36.24 -7.45
C TYR A 394 -37.21 36.46 -7.62
N GLN A 395 -37.58 37.51 -8.36
CA GLN A 395 -38.93 37.62 -8.88
C GLN A 395 -39.14 36.44 -9.82
N GLN A 396 -39.99 35.51 -9.41
CA GLN A 396 -40.48 34.44 -10.27
C GLN A 396 -41.19 35.09 -11.45
N VAL A 397 -40.51 35.20 -12.58
CA VAL A 397 -41.15 35.48 -13.87
C VAL A 397 -41.85 34.19 -14.28
N VAL A 398 -43.06 33.98 -13.75
CA VAL A 398 -44.01 33.05 -14.35
C VAL A 398 -44.71 33.82 -15.46
N SER A 399 -44.16 33.76 -16.67
CA SER A 399 -44.90 34.14 -17.88
C SER A 399 -45.67 32.92 -18.36
N VAL A 400 -47.01 33.03 -18.29
CA VAL A 400 -48.01 32.14 -18.90
C VAL A 400 -47.97 32.24 -20.42
#